data_AF-A0A2K3J8H1-F1
#
_entry.id   AF-A0A2K3J8H1-F1
#
_cell.length_a   1.000
_cell.length_b   1.000
_cell.length_c   1.000
_cell.angle_alpha   90.00
_cell.angle_beta   90.00
_cell.angle_gamma   90.00
#
_symmetry.space_group_name_H-M   'P 1'
#
loop_
_entity.id
_entity.type
_entity.pdbx_description
1 polymer ?
#
loop_
_entity_poly.entity_id
_entity_poly.type
_entity_poly.pdbx_seq_one_letter_code
_entity_poly.pdbx_strand_id
1 'polypeptide(L)'
;MDYNGDKVWKKFLRSHWQMLALIIVIGVFAVIGAIYVFLWHVGQAQSSGLVPVLLGSWSMGHFITFMLHLIFWEVVLVGIPILIVFAVIYTQWWKKLPDMERTEYRRVHLFGKRTKRSDAGGGLSFLIFIVFCILVYLDGKWGVAFSTWKFDYLVYTYIWAVVWIAIVIGIPLLIGGSLYLRYEMNK
;
A
#
# COMPACT_ATOMS: atom_id res chain seq x y z
N MET A 1 8.13 11.37 37.37
CA MET A 1 7.16 12.38 36.93
C MET A 1 6.42 11.80 35.76
N ASP A 2 5.18 11.39 36.00
CA ASP A 2 4.32 10.72 35.01
C ASP A 2 3.91 11.75 33.95
N TYR A 3 4.62 11.76 32.82
CA TYR A 3 4.47 12.75 31.79
C TYR A 3 3.20 12.43 31.01
N ASN A 4 2.13 13.11 31.39
CA ASN A 4 0.76 12.73 31.11
C ASN A 4 0.37 13.07 29.66
N GLY A 5 0.79 12.22 28.72
CA GLY A 5 0.60 12.40 27.27
C GLY A 5 -0.86 12.68 26.88
N ASP A 6 -1.82 12.15 27.62
CA ASP A 6 -3.26 12.39 27.42
C ASP A 6 -3.66 13.84 27.67
N LYS A 7 -3.06 14.51 28.66
CA LYS A 7 -3.32 15.93 28.93
C LYS A 7 -2.78 16.80 27.81
N VAL A 8 -1.60 16.46 27.29
CA VAL A 8 -0.98 17.17 26.17
C VAL A 8 -1.76 16.93 24.87
N TRP A 9 -2.25 15.69 24.64
CA TRP A 9 -3.12 15.36 23.51
C TRP A 9 -4.45 16.12 23.55
N LYS A 10 -5.12 16.18 24.71
CA LYS A 10 -6.36 16.97 24.86
C LYS A 10 -6.13 18.47 24.65
N LYS A 11 -5.01 19.00 25.14
CA LYS A 11 -4.59 20.40 24.93
C LYS A 11 -4.36 20.67 23.44
N PHE A 12 -3.64 19.79 22.75
CA PHE A 12 -3.41 19.84 21.31
C PHE A 12 -4.73 19.82 20.52
N LEU A 13 -5.62 18.88 20.83
CA LEU A 13 -6.92 18.74 20.16
C LEU A 13 -7.76 20.01 20.31
N ARG A 14 -7.79 20.60 21.51
CA ARG A 14 -8.53 21.82 21.78
C ARG A 14 -7.93 23.04 21.09
N SER A 15 -6.60 23.13 21.02
CA SER A 15 -5.88 24.23 20.40
C SER A 15 -5.93 24.18 18.86
N HIS A 16 -6.04 22.98 18.28
CA HIS A 16 -5.96 22.77 16.83
C HIS A 16 -7.18 22.06 16.22
N TRP A 17 -8.33 22.06 16.91
CA TRP A 17 -9.56 21.42 16.46
C TRP A 17 -9.99 21.86 15.05
N GLN A 18 -9.88 23.16 14.75
CA GLN A 18 -10.22 23.70 13.43
C GLN A 18 -9.34 23.09 12.31
N MET A 19 -8.06 22.85 12.59
CA MET A 19 -7.15 22.24 11.65
C MET A 19 -7.42 20.74 11.48
N LEU A 20 -7.78 20.03 12.57
CA LEU A 20 -8.23 18.64 12.49
C LEU A 20 -9.52 18.51 11.66
N ALA A 21 -10.49 19.40 11.88
CA ALA A 21 -11.72 19.44 11.07
C ALA A 21 -11.39 19.68 9.59
N LEU A 22 -10.46 20.58 9.28
CA LEU A 22 -10.01 20.83 7.91
C LEU A 22 -9.37 19.59 7.28
N ILE A 23 -8.51 18.85 8.00
CA ILE A 23 -7.91 17.60 7.51
C ILE A 23 -9.00 16.57 7.20
N ILE A 24 -10.00 16.43 8.07
CA ILE A 24 -11.13 15.51 7.84
C ILE A 24 -11.88 15.91 6.58
N VAL A 25 -12.19 17.20 6.40
CA VAL A 25 -12.87 17.71 5.20
C VAL A 25 -12.06 17.39 3.93
N ILE A 26 -10.75 17.64 3.94
CA ILE A 26 -9.87 17.30 2.82
C ILE A 26 -9.86 15.79 2.57
N GLY A 27 -9.83 14.97 3.63
CA GLY A 27 -9.91 13.52 3.51
C GLY A 27 -11.22 13.03 2.89
N VAL A 28 -12.35 13.67 3.20
CA VAL A 28 -13.64 13.36 2.57
C VAL A 28 -13.61 13.73 1.08
N PHE A 29 -13.11 14.91 0.74
CA PHE A 29 -12.96 15.31 -0.68
C PHE A 29 -12.01 14.40 -1.45
N ALA A 30 -10.93 13.94 -0.80
CA ALA A 30 -10.00 12.97 -1.35
C ALA A 30 -10.70 11.65 -1.72
N VAL A 31 -11.52 11.11 -0.81
CA VAL A 31 -12.27 9.87 -1.03
C VAL A 31 -13.30 10.05 -2.15
N ILE A 32 -14.04 11.15 -2.16
CA ILE A 32 -15.00 11.45 -3.23
C ILE A 32 -14.27 11.56 -4.58
N GLY A 33 -13.12 12.24 -4.62
CA GLY A 33 -12.28 12.34 -5.80
C GLY A 33 -11.78 10.99 -6.30
N ALA A 34 -11.32 10.12 -5.40
CA ALA A 34 -10.88 8.76 -5.74
C ALA A 34 -12.02 7.92 -6.32
N ILE A 35 -13.22 7.97 -5.72
CA ILE A 35 -14.42 7.29 -6.25
C ILE A 35 -14.76 7.82 -7.65
N TYR A 36 -14.71 9.14 -7.85
CA TYR A 36 -14.99 9.74 -9.14
C TYR A 36 -13.97 9.31 -10.21
N VAL A 37 -12.67 9.32 -9.89
CA VAL A 37 -11.61 8.86 -10.79
C VAL A 37 -11.77 7.39 -11.12
N PHE A 38 -12.13 6.55 -10.13
CA PHE A 38 -12.42 5.14 -10.37
C PHE A 38 -13.57 4.95 -11.36
N LEU A 39 -14.72 5.61 -11.13
CA LEU A 39 -15.88 5.49 -12.02
C LEU A 39 -15.58 6.02 -13.43
N TRP A 40 -14.87 7.14 -13.53
CA TRP A 40 -14.41 7.67 -14.80
C TRP A 40 -13.48 6.71 -15.53
N HIS A 41 -12.49 6.13 -14.84
CA HIS A 41 -11.54 5.18 -15.40
C HIS A 41 -12.22 3.89 -15.85
N VAL A 42 -13.19 3.37 -15.09
CA VAL A 42 -14.02 2.23 -15.51
C VAL A 42 -14.73 2.52 -16.84
N GLY A 43 -15.34 3.69 -16.97
CA GLY A 43 -16.00 4.11 -18.21
C GLY A 43 -15.03 4.21 -19.39
N GLN A 44 -13.87 4.85 -19.18
CA GLN A 44 -12.82 4.99 -20.21
C GLN A 44 -12.24 3.63 -20.62
N ALA A 45 -12.01 2.74 -19.66
CA ALA A 45 -11.45 1.42 -19.91
C ALA A 45 -12.40 0.57 -20.77
N GLN A 46 -13.72 0.70 -20.57
CA GLN A 46 -14.72 0.03 -21.40
C GLN A 46 -14.84 0.65 -22.79
N SER A 47 -14.89 1.99 -22.89
CA SER A 47 -15.05 2.67 -24.19
C SER A 47 -13.81 2.55 -25.09
N SER A 48 -12.61 2.44 -24.51
CA SER A 48 -11.36 2.27 -25.25
C SER A 48 -11.06 0.81 -25.61
N GLY A 49 -11.84 -0.15 -25.12
CA GLY A 49 -11.57 -1.58 -25.29
C GLY A 49 -10.38 -2.09 -24.47
N LEU A 50 -9.90 -1.33 -23.48
CA LEU A 50 -8.83 -1.74 -22.57
C LEU A 50 -9.24 -2.94 -21.72
N VAL A 51 -10.53 -3.03 -21.34
CA VAL A 51 -11.10 -4.20 -20.67
C VAL A 51 -12.38 -4.68 -21.38
N PRO A 52 -12.65 -6.00 -21.35
CA PRO A 52 -13.91 -6.55 -21.83
C PRO A 52 -15.10 -6.07 -20.98
N VAL A 53 -16.27 -5.96 -21.63
CA VAL A 53 -17.53 -5.58 -20.95
C VAL A 53 -17.99 -6.68 -19.99
N LEU A 54 -17.87 -7.96 -20.39
CA LEU A 54 -18.27 -9.10 -19.59
C LEU A 54 -17.16 -9.54 -18.65
N LEU A 55 -17.44 -9.60 -17.34
CA LEU A 55 -16.48 -10.05 -16.32
C LEU A 55 -15.88 -11.44 -16.61
N GLY A 56 -16.68 -12.37 -17.15
CA GLY A 56 -16.21 -13.70 -17.52
C GLY A 56 -15.14 -13.70 -18.62
N SER A 57 -15.06 -12.65 -19.42
CA SER A 57 -14.07 -12.48 -20.48
C SER A 57 -12.78 -11.80 -20.01
N TRP A 58 -12.72 -11.34 -18.75
CA TRP A 58 -11.51 -10.76 -18.20
C TRP A 58 -10.42 -11.82 -18.12
N SER A 59 -9.17 -11.40 -18.34
CA SER A 59 -7.99 -12.23 -18.18
C SER A 59 -7.06 -11.58 -17.16
N MET A 60 -6.00 -12.30 -16.78
CA MET A 60 -4.99 -11.75 -15.88
C MET A 60 -4.35 -10.49 -16.46
N GLY A 61 -4.08 -10.46 -17.77
CA GLY A 61 -3.55 -9.29 -18.46
C GLY A 61 -4.48 -8.09 -18.40
N HIS A 62 -5.78 -8.29 -18.62
CA HIS A 62 -6.76 -7.20 -18.49
C HIS A 62 -6.80 -6.67 -17.06
N PHE A 63 -6.87 -7.55 -16.06
CA PHE A 63 -6.92 -7.18 -14.65
C PHE A 63 -5.70 -6.36 -14.24
N ILE A 64 -4.49 -6.84 -14.53
CA ILE A 64 -3.23 -6.15 -14.18
C ILE A 64 -3.12 -4.82 -14.90
N THR A 65 -3.40 -4.77 -16.21
CA THR A 65 -3.34 -3.53 -16.99
C THR A 65 -4.32 -2.48 -16.45
N PHE A 66 -5.54 -2.91 -16.14
CA PHE A 66 -6.57 -2.06 -15.56
C PHE A 66 -6.15 -1.51 -14.19
N MET A 67 -5.63 -2.35 -13.29
CA MET A 67 -5.13 -1.95 -11.97
C MET A 67 -3.97 -0.96 -12.06
N LEU A 68 -3.00 -1.19 -12.96
CA LEU A 68 -1.86 -0.28 -13.15
C LEU A 68 -2.32 1.10 -13.64
N HIS A 69 -3.21 1.14 -14.63
CA HIS A 69 -3.75 2.42 -15.12
C HIS A 69 -4.60 3.12 -14.06
N LEU A 70 -5.39 2.36 -13.30
CA LEU A 70 -6.20 2.92 -12.22
C LEU A 70 -5.30 3.58 -11.16
N ILE A 71 -4.30 2.86 -10.65
CA ILE A 71 -3.36 3.39 -9.66
C ILE A 71 -2.62 4.61 -10.22
N PHE A 72 -2.18 4.55 -11.47
CA PHE A 72 -1.53 5.68 -12.12
C PHE A 72 -2.42 6.92 -12.12
N TRP A 73 -3.66 6.81 -12.59
CA TRP A 73 -4.58 7.94 -12.65
C TRP A 73 -5.03 8.43 -11.28
N GLU A 74 -5.23 7.53 -10.32
CA GLU A 74 -5.57 7.90 -8.95
C GLU A 74 -4.43 8.67 -8.28
N VAL A 75 -3.18 8.22 -8.44
CA VAL A 75 -2.01 8.96 -7.93
C VAL A 75 -1.89 10.32 -8.60
N VAL A 76 -2.04 10.39 -9.93
CA VAL A 76 -1.89 11.64 -10.69
C VAL A 76 -2.98 12.66 -10.35
N LEU A 77 -4.25 12.24 -10.34
CA LEU A 77 -5.40 13.14 -10.24
C LEU A 77 -5.82 13.41 -8.79
N VAL A 78 -5.51 12.51 -7.86
CA VAL A 78 -5.95 12.60 -6.46
C VAL A 78 -4.75 12.65 -5.54
N GLY A 79 -3.84 11.68 -5.64
CA GLY A 79 -2.67 11.57 -4.77
C GLY A 79 -1.78 12.82 -4.78
N ILE A 80 -1.32 13.26 -5.95
CA ILE A 80 -0.43 14.41 -6.10
C ILE A 80 -1.10 15.71 -5.61
N PRO A 81 -2.33 16.07 -6.05
CA PRO A 81 -2.99 17.27 -5.56
C PRO A 81 -3.20 17.28 -4.05
N ILE A 82 -3.62 16.16 -3.46
CA ILE A 82 -3.77 16.06 -2.00
C ILE A 82 -2.44 16.27 -1.30
N LEU A 83 -1.37 15.62 -1.77
CA LEU A 83 -0.04 15.78 -1.18
C LEU A 83 0.42 17.24 -1.22
N ILE A 84 0.18 17.95 -2.31
CA ILE A 84 0.50 19.38 -2.44
C ILE A 84 -0.31 20.20 -1.43
N VAL A 85 -1.64 20.01 -1.37
CA VAL A 85 -2.51 20.72 -0.42
C VAL A 85 -2.07 20.46 1.02
N PHE A 86 -1.77 19.20 1.35
CA PHE A 86 -1.30 18.81 2.68
C PHE A 86 0.05 19.47 3.00
N ALA A 87 0.99 19.49 2.07
CA ALA A 87 2.29 20.14 2.26
C ALA A 87 2.15 21.64 2.50
N VAL A 88 1.28 22.33 1.76
CA VAL A 88 1.02 23.77 1.95
C VAL A 88 0.36 24.05 3.30
N ILE A 89 -0.70 23.31 3.65
CA ILE A 89 -1.40 23.50 4.93
C ILE A 89 -0.46 23.20 6.09
N TYR A 90 0.28 22.09 6.02
CA TYR A 90 1.23 21.70 7.05
C TYR A 90 2.33 22.75 7.23
N THR A 91 2.94 23.24 6.15
CA THR A 91 3.99 24.27 6.25
C THR A 91 3.48 25.59 6.79
N GLN A 92 2.30 26.05 6.37
CA GLN A 92 1.70 27.29 6.89
C GLN A 92 1.29 27.14 8.36
N TRP A 93 0.66 26.04 8.73
CA TRP A 93 0.28 25.76 10.11
C TRP A 93 1.51 25.61 11.00
N TRP A 94 2.52 24.86 10.56
CA TRP A 94 3.74 24.66 11.31
C TRP A 94 4.42 25.97 11.63
N LYS A 95 4.53 26.90 10.65
CA LYS A 95 5.12 28.23 10.84
C LYS A 95 4.35 29.11 11.85
N LYS A 96 3.04 28.91 12.03
CA LYS A 96 2.20 29.69 12.96
C LYS A 96 2.25 29.21 14.42
N LEU A 97 2.80 28.03 14.69
CA LEU A 97 2.92 27.51 16.06
C LEU A 97 3.98 28.25 16.89
N PRO A 98 3.71 28.66 18.15
CA PRO A 98 4.70 29.24 19.05
C PRO A 98 5.84 28.25 19.37
N ASP A 99 7.07 28.74 19.51
CA ASP A 99 8.25 27.88 19.74
C ASP A 99 8.19 27.10 21.07
N MET A 100 7.49 27.63 22.08
CA MET A 100 7.25 26.93 23.35
C MET A 100 6.34 25.70 23.18
N GLU A 101 5.30 25.79 22.33
CA GLU A 101 4.43 24.63 22.05
C GLU A 101 5.15 23.58 21.20
N ARG A 102 5.94 24.01 20.22
CA ARG A 102 6.74 23.09 19.37
C ARG A 102 7.74 22.26 20.19
N THR A 103 8.39 22.88 21.16
CA THR A 103 9.34 22.21 22.05
C THR A 103 8.66 21.29 23.06
N GLU A 104 7.47 21.66 23.55
CA GLU A 104 6.60 20.79 24.37
C GLU A 104 6.22 19.53 23.56
N TYR A 105 5.66 19.68 22.36
CA TYR A 105 5.24 18.55 21.52
C TYR A 105 6.39 17.62 21.10
N ARG A 106 7.58 18.20 20.85
CA ARG A 106 8.79 17.42 20.53
C ARG A 106 9.29 16.62 21.73
N ARG A 107 9.24 17.18 22.95
CA ARG A 107 9.64 16.49 24.19
C ARG A 107 8.73 15.32 24.54
N VAL A 108 7.43 15.47 24.32
CA VAL A 108 6.41 14.43 24.58
C VAL A 108 6.44 13.33 23.50
N HIS A 109 7.20 13.53 22.41
CA HIS A 109 7.14 12.68 21.23
C HIS A 109 5.70 12.51 20.70
N LEU A 110 4.86 13.55 20.73
CA LEU A 110 3.49 13.48 20.19
C LEU A 110 3.43 13.00 18.73
N PHE A 111 4.50 13.28 17.97
CA PHE A 111 4.64 12.92 16.56
C PHE A 111 5.79 11.91 16.30
N GLY A 112 6.33 11.23 17.33
CA GLY A 112 7.39 10.20 17.19
C GLY A 112 7.35 9.18 18.34
N LYS A 113 8.19 8.16 18.46
CA LYS A 113 8.71 7.24 17.45
C LYS A 113 7.55 6.35 17.00
N ARG A 114 7.30 6.31 15.69
CA ARG A 114 6.57 5.18 15.10
C ARG A 114 7.40 3.94 15.44
N THR A 115 6.90 3.07 16.30
CA THR A 115 7.42 1.70 16.36
C THR A 115 7.32 1.18 14.93
N LYS A 116 8.45 0.81 14.33
CA LYS A 116 8.44 -0.06 13.15
C LYS A 116 7.76 -1.34 13.62
N ARG A 117 6.42 -1.42 13.50
CA ARG A 117 5.78 -2.70 13.31
C ARG A 117 6.33 -3.16 11.98
N SER A 118 7.30 -4.06 12.04
CA SER A 118 7.67 -4.90 10.92
C SER A 118 6.43 -5.73 10.63
N ASP A 119 5.51 -5.16 9.87
CA ASP A 119 4.34 -5.85 9.38
C ASP A 119 4.82 -6.81 8.29
N ALA A 120 5.40 -7.93 8.75
CA ALA A 120 6.07 -8.91 7.91
C ALA A 120 5.10 -9.68 6.99
N GLY A 121 3.78 -9.50 7.16
CA GLY A 121 2.77 -10.19 6.37
C GLY A 121 2.46 -9.57 4.99
N GLY A 122 2.63 -8.25 4.85
CA GLY A 122 2.28 -7.55 3.60
C GLY A 122 3.22 -7.84 2.44
N GLY A 123 4.54 -7.86 2.72
CA GLY A 123 5.56 -8.10 1.70
C GLY A 123 5.50 -9.51 1.12
N LEU A 124 5.29 -10.53 1.96
CA LEU A 124 5.21 -11.92 1.50
C LEU A 124 3.99 -12.15 0.59
N SER A 125 2.83 -11.62 0.95
CA SER A 125 1.60 -11.77 0.15
C SER A 125 1.74 -11.12 -1.24
N PHE A 126 2.39 -9.96 -1.32
CA PHE A 126 2.68 -9.28 -2.57
C PHE A 126 3.69 -10.05 -3.44
N LEU A 127 4.73 -10.62 -2.84
CA LEU A 127 5.68 -11.47 -3.55
C LEU A 127 5.02 -12.74 -4.11
N ILE A 128 4.16 -13.41 -3.34
CA ILE A 128 3.36 -14.56 -3.81
C ILE A 128 2.53 -14.14 -5.01
N PHE A 129 1.86 -12.98 -4.96
CA PHE A 129 1.08 -12.48 -6.09
C PHE A 129 1.94 -12.24 -7.34
N ILE A 130 3.13 -11.66 -7.21
CA ILE A 130 4.04 -11.46 -8.35
C ILE A 130 4.45 -12.79 -8.96
N VAL A 131 4.88 -13.76 -8.14
CA VAL A 131 5.30 -15.08 -8.64
C VAL A 131 4.13 -15.80 -9.29
N PHE A 132 2.92 -15.70 -8.72
CA PHE A 132 1.70 -16.21 -9.34
C PHE A 132 1.46 -15.59 -10.73
N CYS A 133 1.57 -14.27 -10.88
CA CYS A 133 1.45 -13.60 -12.17
C CYS A 133 2.47 -14.12 -13.19
N ILE A 134 3.72 -14.32 -12.76
CA ILE A 134 4.80 -14.85 -13.61
C ILE A 134 4.45 -16.28 -14.06
N LEU A 135 4.00 -17.16 -13.16
CA LEU A 135 3.63 -18.53 -13.53
C LEU A 135 2.45 -18.55 -14.51
N VAL A 136 1.41 -17.75 -14.29
CA VAL A 136 0.28 -17.60 -15.23
C VAL A 136 0.76 -17.13 -16.62
N TYR A 137 1.75 -16.24 -16.65
CA TYR A 137 2.36 -15.79 -17.89
C TYR A 137 3.14 -16.90 -18.59
N LEU A 138 3.97 -17.65 -17.85
CA LEU A 138 4.74 -18.79 -18.38
C LEU A 138 3.84 -19.92 -18.89
N ASP A 139 2.68 -20.13 -18.26
CA ASP A 139 1.67 -21.10 -18.69
C ASP A 139 0.86 -20.64 -19.92
N GLY A 140 1.14 -19.46 -20.47
CA GLY A 140 0.42 -18.90 -21.62
C GLY A 140 -1.01 -18.46 -21.32
N LYS A 141 -1.42 -18.44 -20.05
CA LYS A 141 -2.79 -18.08 -19.64
C LYS A 141 -3.00 -16.60 -19.36
N TRP A 142 -1.97 -15.78 -19.55
CA TRP A 142 -2.02 -14.33 -19.31
C TRP A 142 -3.19 -13.62 -20.01
N GLY A 143 -3.39 -13.92 -21.30
CA GLY A 143 -4.47 -13.35 -22.11
C GLY A 143 -5.77 -14.16 -22.11
N VAL A 144 -5.80 -15.30 -21.41
CA VAL A 144 -6.93 -16.24 -21.44
C VAL A 144 -7.99 -15.83 -20.43
N ALA A 145 -9.25 -15.85 -20.86
CA ALA A 145 -10.38 -15.46 -20.04
C ALA A 145 -10.54 -16.33 -18.78
N PHE A 146 -10.85 -15.72 -17.63
CA PHE A 146 -11.03 -16.41 -16.36
C PHE A 146 -12.19 -17.42 -16.40
N SER A 147 -13.20 -17.21 -17.25
CA SER A 147 -14.28 -18.16 -17.45
C SER A 147 -13.81 -19.53 -17.96
N THR A 148 -12.65 -19.61 -18.61
CA THR A 148 -12.08 -20.89 -19.07
C THR A 148 -11.11 -21.50 -18.07
N TRP A 149 -10.81 -20.80 -16.97
CA TRP A 149 -9.91 -21.30 -15.94
C TRP A 149 -10.67 -22.27 -15.05
N LYS A 150 -10.04 -23.41 -14.78
CA LYS A 150 -10.52 -24.34 -13.77
C LYS A 150 -10.00 -23.93 -12.40
N PHE A 151 -10.77 -24.25 -11.37
CA PHE A 151 -10.39 -23.93 -9.98
C PHE A 151 -9.12 -24.67 -9.54
N ASP A 152 -8.93 -25.92 -9.99
CA ASP A 152 -7.72 -26.70 -9.74
C ASP A 152 -6.45 -25.98 -10.21
N TYR A 153 -6.47 -25.40 -11.40
CA TYR A 153 -5.38 -24.61 -11.95
C TYR A 153 -5.03 -23.45 -11.03
N LEU A 154 -6.03 -22.67 -10.59
CA LEU A 154 -5.79 -21.53 -9.70
C LEU A 154 -5.10 -21.98 -8.40
N VAL A 155 -5.62 -23.03 -7.76
CA VAL A 155 -5.05 -23.56 -6.52
C VAL A 155 -3.63 -24.07 -6.74
N TYR A 156 -3.40 -24.88 -7.77
CA TYR A 156 -2.07 -25.42 -8.04
C TYR A 156 -1.05 -24.33 -8.38
N THR A 157 -1.40 -23.33 -9.17
CA THR A 157 -0.49 -22.22 -9.49
C THR A 157 -0.16 -21.39 -8.26
N TYR A 158 -1.13 -21.18 -7.35
CA TYR A 158 -0.85 -20.52 -6.06
C TYR A 158 0.09 -21.34 -5.16
N ILE A 159 -0.12 -22.65 -5.07
CA ILE A 159 0.79 -23.54 -4.32
C ILE A 159 2.19 -23.50 -4.94
N TRP A 160 2.29 -23.60 -6.26
CA TRP A 160 3.55 -23.50 -6.97
C TRP A 160 4.25 -22.16 -6.75
N ALA A 161 3.52 -21.05 -6.67
CA ALA A 161 4.11 -19.75 -6.36
C ALA A 161 4.77 -19.74 -4.96
N VAL A 162 4.12 -20.33 -3.95
CA VAL A 162 4.69 -20.48 -2.61
C VAL A 162 5.92 -21.40 -2.64
N VAL A 163 5.86 -22.51 -3.37
CA VAL A 163 6.99 -23.44 -3.54
C VAL A 163 8.19 -22.73 -4.15
N TRP A 164 8.00 -21.96 -5.23
CA TRP A 164 9.08 -21.21 -5.86
C TRP A 164 9.70 -20.17 -4.92
N ILE A 165 8.90 -19.48 -4.11
CA ILE A 165 9.40 -18.56 -3.09
C ILE A 165 10.22 -19.31 -2.02
N ALA A 166 9.72 -20.45 -1.55
CA ALA A 166 10.45 -21.28 -0.59
C ALA A 166 11.77 -21.81 -1.17
N ILE A 167 11.83 -22.13 -2.46
CA ILE A 167 13.07 -22.54 -3.14
C ILE A 167 14.05 -21.35 -3.22
N VAL A 168 13.60 -20.21 -3.75
CA VAL A 168 14.46 -19.04 -4.01
C VAL A 168 14.96 -18.39 -2.72
N ILE A 169 14.13 -18.33 -1.68
CA ILE A 169 14.49 -17.73 -0.38
C ILE A 169 15.06 -18.76 0.58
N GLY A 170 14.46 -19.96 0.64
CA GLY A 170 14.82 -20.98 1.61
C GLY A 170 16.19 -21.61 1.37
N ILE A 171 16.58 -21.88 0.12
CA ILE A 171 17.89 -22.48 -0.17
C ILE A 171 19.03 -21.55 0.27
N PRO A 172 19.06 -20.24 -0.11
CA PRO A 172 20.08 -19.32 0.38
C PRO A 172 20.09 -19.18 1.90
N LEU A 173 18.91 -19.18 2.55
CA LEU A 173 18.81 -19.11 4.01
C LEU A 173 19.42 -20.34 4.69
N LEU A 174 19.19 -21.55 4.16
CA LEU A 174 19.77 -22.78 4.69
C LEU A 174 21.29 -22.80 4.53
N ILE A 175 21.81 -22.38 3.36
CA ILE A 175 23.24 -22.30 3.12
C ILE A 175 23.89 -21.25 4.02
N GLY A 176 23.35 -20.02 4.06
CA GLY A 176 23.87 -18.96 4.91
C GLY A 176 23.78 -19.27 6.40
N GLY A 177 22.65 -19.85 6.84
CA GLY A 177 22.43 -20.25 8.22
C GLY A 177 23.36 -21.38 8.68
N SER A 178 23.56 -22.39 7.85
CA SER A 178 24.51 -23.47 8.16
C SER A 178 25.96 -22.98 8.23
N LEU A 179 26.38 -22.09 7.33
CA LEU A 179 27.71 -21.47 7.38
C LEU A 179 27.89 -20.59 8.62
N TYR A 180 26.87 -19.82 8.99
CA TYR A 180 26.89 -18.98 10.20
C TYR A 180 27.00 -19.81 11.47
N LEU A 181 26.18 -20.87 11.60
CA LEU A 181 26.26 -21.78 12.74
C LEU A 181 27.63 -22.45 12.83
N ARG A 182 28.21 -22.86 11.70
CA ARG A 182 29.55 -23.44 11.66
C ARG A 182 30.64 -22.43 12.07
N TYR A 183 30.50 -21.16 11.69
CA TYR A 183 31.40 -20.11 12.13
C TYR A 183 31.31 -19.86 13.64
N GLU A 184 30.09 -19.79 14.19
CA GLU A 184 29.88 -19.55 15.62
C GLU A 184 30.33 -20.73 16.49
N MET A 185 30.18 -21.97 16.02
CA MET A 185 30.64 -23.17 16.73
C MET A 185 32.17 -23.36 16.70
N ASN A 186 32.86 -22.74 15.74
CA ASN A 186 34.32 -22.83 15.60
C ASN A 186 35.05 -21.64 16.25
N LYS A 187 34.32 -20.77 16.94
CA LYS A 187 34.83 -19.63 17.70
C LYS A 187 34.95 -20.00 19.17
#